data_AF-A0A2V7BEF5-F1
#
_entry.id   AF-A0A2V7BEF5-F1
#
_cell.length_a   1.000
_cell.length_b   1.000
_cell.length_c   1.000
_cell.angle_alpha   90.00
_cell.angle_beta   90.00
_cell.angle_gamma   90.00
#
_symmetry.space_group_name_H-M   'P 1'
#
loop_
_entity.id
_entity.type
_entity.pdbx_description
1 polymer ?
#
loop_
_entity_poly.entity_id
_entity_poly.type
_entity_poly.pdbx_seq_one_letter_code
_entity_poly.pdbx_strand_id
1 'polypeptide(L)'
;MIVAIVGRAWADHGGTLTAPLAGAMRLLAGLAFALILVAGLPVNAGAHAALVKSSPARGTTLVQPPQRVELTFSERLEPAYSTVAVLDGTGQQVDLRDAALSPADSRRLSVSLPPLPAGAYTVRFRVLSVDGHVVESDFPFTVGARGAAR
;
A
#
# COMPACT_ATOMS: atom_id res chain seq x y z
N MET A 1 89.49 47.41 -3.27
CA MET A 1 88.54 48.36 -2.63
C MET A 1 87.17 47.68 -2.68
N ILE A 2 86.82 46.80 -1.73
CA ILE A 2 86.08 47.06 -0.47
C ILE A 2 84.84 47.94 -0.77
N VAL A 3 83.60 47.44 -0.64
CA VAL A 3 82.82 47.41 0.62
C VAL A 3 81.69 46.35 0.52
N ALA A 4 81.45 45.68 1.65
CA ALA A 4 80.39 44.70 1.92
C ALA A 4 79.08 45.38 2.40
N ILE A 5 78.02 44.57 2.59
CA ILE A 5 77.11 44.50 3.77
C ILE A 5 75.60 44.38 3.45
N VAL A 6 75.00 43.31 4.03
CA VAL A 6 73.59 43.08 4.47
C VAL A 6 72.53 42.72 3.41
N GLY A 7 71.68 41.70 3.58
CA GLY A 7 71.51 40.74 4.66
C GLY A 7 70.22 39.90 4.51
N ARG A 8 69.99 39.06 5.53
CA ARG A 8 68.75 38.37 5.95
C ARG A 8 68.28 37.13 5.16
N ALA A 9 68.15 36.07 5.94
CA ALA A 9 67.52 34.79 5.67
C ALA A 9 66.02 34.92 5.36
N TRP A 10 65.54 34.07 4.44
CA TRP A 10 64.16 33.60 4.41
C TRP A 10 64.16 32.10 4.07
N ALA A 11 63.60 31.32 4.99
CA ALA A 11 63.30 29.90 4.81
C ALA A 11 61.84 29.81 4.37
N ASP A 12 61.60 29.34 3.15
CA ASP A 12 60.25 29.18 2.62
C ASP A 12 59.69 27.82 3.05
N HIS A 13 59.04 27.76 4.21
CA HIS A 13 58.12 26.68 4.55
C HIS A 13 56.76 26.96 3.90
N GLY A 14 56.64 26.61 2.61
CA GLY A 14 55.37 26.63 1.87
C GLY A 14 54.44 25.48 2.29
N GLY A 15 53.85 25.56 3.48
CA GLY A 15 52.74 24.68 3.87
C GLY A 15 51.46 25.09 3.15
N THR A 16 51.00 24.29 2.19
CA THR A 16 49.73 24.52 1.48
C THR A 16 48.55 24.10 2.36
N LEU A 17 47.92 25.07 3.03
CA LEU A 17 46.69 24.90 3.83
C LEU A 17 45.41 24.72 2.98
N THR A 18 45.44 23.90 1.93
CA THR A 18 44.29 23.73 1.00
C THR A 18 43.42 22.51 1.31
N ALA A 19 43.80 21.68 2.28
CA ALA A 19 43.14 20.41 2.58
C ALA A 19 41.69 20.49 3.15
N PRO A 20 41.29 21.45 4.03
CA PRO A 20 40.00 21.33 4.73
C PRO A 20 38.80 21.66 3.84
N LEU A 21 38.96 22.56 2.87
CA LEU A 21 37.87 22.99 1.98
C LEU A 21 37.49 21.90 0.97
N ALA A 22 38.48 21.13 0.49
CA ALA A 22 38.25 20.00 -0.40
C ALA A 22 37.51 18.85 0.32
N GLY A 23 37.77 18.64 1.62
CA GLY A 23 37.04 17.68 2.45
C GLY A 23 35.58 18.08 2.67
N ALA A 24 35.33 19.35 3.02
CA ALA A 24 33.98 19.88 3.20
C ALA A 24 33.13 19.78 1.92
N MET A 25 33.71 20.09 0.75
CA MET A 25 33.03 20.00 -0.54
C MET A 25 32.64 18.55 -0.91
N ARG A 26 33.50 17.57 -0.60
CA ARG A 26 33.22 16.14 -0.82
C ARG A 26 32.11 15.62 0.08
N LEU A 27 32.05 16.08 1.33
CA LEU A 27 30.98 15.74 2.27
C LEU A 27 29.63 16.33 1.81
N LEU A 28 29.64 17.58 1.37
CA LEU A 28 28.43 18.23 0.83
C LEU A 28 27.93 17.54 -0.45
N ALA A 29 28.84 17.18 -1.36
CA ALA A 29 28.50 16.43 -2.57
C ALA A 29 27.96 15.02 -2.26
N GLY A 30 28.57 14.31 -1.31
CA GLY A 30 28.09 13.00 -0.86
C GLY A 30 26.71 13.07 -0.20
N LEU A 31 26.48 14.09 0.64
CA LEU A 31 25.18 14.32 1.28
C LEU A 31 24.09 14.67 0.25
N ALA A 32 24.41 15.54 -0.72
CA ALA A 32 23.50 15.89 -1.79
C ALA A 32 23.14 14.66 -2.65
N PHE A 33 24.12 13.82 -2.97
CA PHE A 33 23.91 12.57 -3.70
C PHE A 33 23.02 11.59 -2.92
N ALA A 34 23.24 11.43 -1.62
CA ALA A 34 22.38 10.60 -0.77
C ALA A 34 20.94 11.12 -0.69
N LEU A 35 20.75 12.45 -0.58
CA LEU A 35 19.43 13.08 -0.58
C LEU A 35 18.67 12.83 -1.90
N ILE A 36 19.36 12.93 -3.04
CA ILE A 36 18.77 12.64 -4.36
C ILE A 36 18.37 11.16 -4.46
N LEU A 37 19.19 10.24 -3.94
CA LEU A 37 18.87 8.81 -3.92
C LEU A 37 17.60 8.51 -3.11
N VAL A 38 17.43 9.17 -1.97
CA VAL A 38 16.25 9.00 -1.10
C VAL A 38 15.01 9.64 -1.73
N ALA A 39 15.14 10.82 -2.35
CA ALA A 39 14.02 11.53 -2.98
C ALA A 39 13.47 10.82 -4.24
N GLY A 40 14.29 9.99 -4.90
CA GLY A 40 13.88 9.22 -6.07
C GLY A 40 13.18 7.89 -5.77
N LEU A 41 13.06 7.50 -4.49
CA LEU A 41 12.36 6.28 -4.13
C LEU A 41 10.86 6.44 -4.42
N PRO A 42 10.22 5.52 -5.16
CA PRO A 42 8.78 5.57 -5.38
C PRO A 42 8.08 5.39 -4.03
N VAL A 43 7.50 6.48 -3.53
CA VAL A 43 6.50 6.38 -2.48
C VAL A 43 5.22 5.87 -3.12
N ASN A 44 4.75 4.70 -2.69
CA ASN A 44 3.38 4.28 -2.99
C ASN A 44 2.44 5.27 -2.26
N ALA A 45 2.13 6.39 -2.91
CA ALA A 45 1.02 7.23 -2.52
C ALA A 45 -0.23 6.36 -2.69
N GLY A 46 -0.81 5.90 -1.58
CA GLY A 46 -1.98 5.02 -1.55
C GLY A 46 -3.25 5.72 -2.04
N ALA A 47 -3.23 6.23 -3.27
CA ALA A 47 -4.37 6.90 -3.88
C ALA A 47 -5.52 5.91 -4.12
N HIS A 48 -5.20 4.66 -4.47
CA HIS A 48 -6.20 3.68 -4.89
C HIS A 48 -6.86 3.01 -3.67
N ALA A 49 -8.16 2.70 -3.78
CA ALA A 49 -8.89 1.93 -2.75
C ALA A 49 -8.37 0.48 -2.65
N ALA A 50 -7.39 0.26 -1.77
CA ALA A 50 -6.91 -1.06 -1.43
C ALA A 50 -7.88 -1.75 -0.46
N LEU A 51 -8.13 -3.05 -0.65
CA LEU A 51 -8.88 -3.85 0.32
C LEU A 51 -8.04 -4.07 1.58
N VAL A 52 -8.44 -3.47 2.70
CA VAL A 52 -7.73 -3.53 3.99
C VAL A 52 -8.22 -4.69 4.85
N LYS A 53 -9.51 -5.00 4.79
CA LYS A 53 -10.13 -6.07 5.58
C LYS A 53 -11.30 -6.69 4.84
N SER A 54 -11.50 -7.99 5.03
CA SER A 54 -12.70 -8.69 4.59
C SER A 54 -13.25 -9.62 5.68
N SER A 55 -14.57 -9.75 5.72
CA SER A 55 -15.28 -10.78 6.46
C SER A 55 -16.30 -11.40 5.52
N PRO A 56 -16.17 -12.69 5.15
CA PRO A 56 -15.11 -13.63 5.53
C PRO A 56 -13.70 -13.18 5.11
N ALA A 57 -12.68 -13.64 5.83
CA ALA A 57 -11.31 -13.35 5.46
C ALA A 57 -10.91 -14.16 4.20
N ARG A 58 -10.09 -13.55 3.34
CA ARG A 58 -9.60 -14.16 2.09
C ARG A 58 -9.03 -15.55 2.34
N GLY A 59 -9.51 -16.54 1.58
CA GLY A 59 -9.05 -17.92 1.61
C GLY A 59 -9.50 -18.73 2.84
N THR A 60 -10.38 -18.19 3.69
CA THR A 60 -10.79 -18.90 4.91
C THR A 60 -11.84 -19.97 4.63
N THR A 61 -11.79 -21.04 5.44
CA THR A 61 -12.85 -22.04 5.53
C THR A 61 -13.64 -21.79 6.81
N LEU A 62 -14.95 -21.58 6.68
CA LEU A 62 -15.88 -21.32 7.77
C LEU A 62 -16.60 -22.59 8.18
N VAL A 63 -16.81 -22.79 9.47
CA VAL A 63 -17.63 -23.90 9.99
C VAL A 63 -19.12 -23.64 9.77
N GLN A 64 -19.53 -22.37 9.76
CA GLN A 64 -20.91 -21.94 9.55
C GLN A 64 -20.97 -20.92 8.41
N PRO A 65 -22.04 -20.93 7.59
CA PRO A 65 -22.20 -19.95 6.54
C PRO A 65 -22.33 -18.53 7.13
N PRO A 66 -21.66 -17.52 6.53
CA PRO A 66 -21.78 -16.14 6.96
C PRO A 66 -23.13 -15.56 6.49
N GLN A 67 -23.67 -14.62 7.26
CA GLN A 67 -24.92 -13.92 6.87
C GLN A 67 -24.67 -12.77 5.89
N ARG A 68 -23.43 -12.30 5.77
CA ARG A 68 -23.03 -11.23 4.85
C ARG A 68 -21.57 -11.32 4.49
N VAL A 69 -21.20 -10.67 3.40
CA VAL A 69 -19.82 -10.27 3.11
C VAL A 69 -19.66 -8.79 3.45
N GLU A 70 -18.58 -8.43 4.13
CA GLU A 70 -18.19 -7.05 4.43
C GLU A 70 -16.74 -6.82 4.01
N LEU A 71 -16.52 -5.76 3.24
CA LEU A 71 -15.23 -5.34 2.71
C LEU A 71 -14.93 -3.94 3.24
N THR A 72 -13.73 -3.74 3.78
CA THR A 72 -13.23 -2.41 4.19
C THR A 72 -12.06 -2.01 3.33
N PHE A 73 -12.12 -0.81 2.77
CA PHE A 73 -11.10 -0.25 1.89
C PHE A 73 -10.29 0.84 2.58
N SER A 74 -9.12 1.18 2.02
CA SER A 74 -8.28 2.28 2.50
C SER A 74 -8.94 3.64 2.25
N GLU A 75 -9.67 3.76 1.15
CA GLU A 75 -10.28 5.01 0.67
C GLU A 75 -11.81 4.95 0.62
N ARG A 76 -12.43 6.14 0.63
CA ARG A 76 -13.89 6.27 0.50
C ARG A 76 -14.31 5.88 -0.91
N LEU A 77 -15.46 5.24 -1.01
CA LEU A 77 -15.98 4.76 -2.29
C LEU A 77 -17.15 5.62 -2.77
N GLU A 78 -17.29 5.69 -4.09
CA GLU A 78 -18.47 6.22 -4.76
C GLU A 78 -19.58 5.16 -4.80
N PRO A 79 -20.72 5.37 -4.12
CA PRO A 79 -21.73 4.33 -3.92
C PRO A 79 -22.33 3.81 -5.23
N ALA A 80 -22.62 4.71 -6.18
CA ALA A 80 -23.30 4.37 -7.43
C ALA A 80 -22.45 3.52 -8.39
N TYR A 81 -21.14 3.45 -8.15
CA TYR A 81 -20.18 2.78 -9.04
C TYR A 81 -19.38 1.66 -8.35
N SER A 82 -19.78 1.30 -7.12
CA SER A 82 -19.11 0.30 -6.30
C SER A 82 -20.02 -0.89 -6.04
N THR A 83 -19.58 -2.08 -6.43
CA THR A 83 -20.36 -3.31 -6.36
C THR A 83 -19.54 -4.46 -5.76
N VAL A 84 -20.24 -5.39 -5.15
CA VAL A 84 -19.71 -6.67 -4.70
C VAL A 84 -20.72 -7.76 -5.04
N ALA A 85 -20.23 -8.92 -5.46
CA ALA A 85 -21.02 -10.10 -5.75
C ALA A 85 -20.35 -11.33 -5.12
N VAL A 86 -21.17 -12.30 -4.70
CA VAL A 86 -20.72 -13.61 -4.24
C VAL A 86 -21.16 -14.65 -5.22
N LEU A 87 -20.19 -15.39 -5.76
CA LEU A 87 -20.39 -16.43 -6.75
C LEU A 87 -20.17 -17.81 -6.12
N ASP A 88 -20.94 -18.81 -6.53
CA ASP A 88 -20.70 -20.20 -6.18
C ASP A 88 -19.63 -20.86 -7.08
N GLY A 89 -19.35 -22.14 -6.85
CA GLY A 89 -18.38 -22.92 -7.64
C GLY A 89 -18.74 -23.10 -9.13
N THR A 90 -19.96 -22.75 -9.54
CA THR A 90 -20.38 -22.74 -10.95
C THR A 90 -20.30 -21.35 -11.59
N GLY A 91 -19.93 -20.33 -10.80
CA GLY A 91 -19.90 -18.93 -11.22
C GLY A 91 -21.25 -18.23 -11.15
N GLN A 92 -22.29 -18.87 -10.58
CA GLN A 92 -23.60 -18.24 -10.40
C GLN A 92 -23.57 -17.30 -9.19
N GLN A 93 -24.18 -16.13 -9.34
CA GLN A 93 -24.32 -15.18 -8.23
C GLN A 93 -25.37 -15.69 -7.24
N VAL A 94 -25.00 -15.79 -5.96
CA VAL A 94 -25.81 -16.38 -4.87
C VAL A 94 -26.12 -15.41 -3.73
N ASP A 95 -25.69 -14.15 -3.82
CA ASP A 95 -26.03 -13.11 -2.85
C ASP A 95 -27.44 -12.52 -3.07
N LEU A 96 -27.89 -11.69 -2.13
CA LEU A 96 -29.22 -11.06 -2.18
C LEU A 96 -29.29 -9.80 -3.08
N ARG A 97 -28.21 -9.47 -3.78
CA ARG A 97 -28.12 -8.31 -4.70
C ARG A 97 -28.44 -6.96 -4.04
N ASP A 98 -28.16 -6.85 -2.75
CA ASP A 98 -28.41 -5.68 -1.92
C ASP A 98 -27.10 -4.98 -1.52
N ALA A 99 -26.10 -5.03 -2.40
CA ALA A 99 -24.80 -4.45 -2.16
C ALA A 99 -24.91 -2.95 -1.82
N ALA A 100 -24.37 -2.56 -0.67
CA ALA A 100 -24.48 -1.20 -0.17
C ALA A 100 -23.27 -0.80 0.67
N LEU A 101 -22.94 0.49 0.61
CA LEU A 101 -21.98 1.10 1.52
C LEU A 101 -22.59 1.27 2.91
N SER A 102 -21.76 1.21 3.94
CA SER A 102 -22.19 1.55 5.29
C SER A 102 -22.51 3.05 5.39
N PRO A 103 -23.67 3.44 5.94
CA PRO A 103 -23.98 4.85 6.22
C PRO A 103 -23.02 5.48 7.24
N ALA A 104 -22.36 4.67 8.08
CA ALA A 104 -21.43 5.13 9.10
C ALA A 104 -19.97 5.25 8.58
N ASP A 105 -19.62 4.54 7.51
CA ASP A 105 -18.27 4.53 6.95
C ASP A 105 -18.32 4.15 5.45
N SER A 106 -18.21 5.14 4.57
CA SER A 106 -18.28 4.95 3.11
C SER A 106 -17.08 4.19 2.52
N ARG A 107 -16.13 3.77 3.35
CA ARG A 107 -15.06 2.83 2.98
C ARG A 107 -15.49 1.36 3.15
N ARG A 108 -16.67 1.11 3.68
CA ARG A 108 -17.18 -0.24 3.93
C ARG A 108 -18.29 -0.56 2.95
N LEU A 109 -18.12 -1.61 2.18
CA LEU A 109 -19.08 -2.16 1.24
C LEU A 109 -19.50 -3.54 1.73
N SER A 110 -20.79 -3.85 1.64
CA SER A 110 -21.31 -5.14 2.09
C SER A 110 -22.43 -5.64 1.21
N VAL A 111 -22.65 -6.95 1.23
CA VAL A 111 -23.80 -7.61 0.58
C VAL A 111 -24.29 -8.75 1.47
N SER A 112 -25.61 -8.92 1.55
CA SER A 112 -26.23 -9.96 2.36
C SER A 112 -26.23 -11.30 1.64
N LEU A 113 -26.18 -12.37 2.42
CA LEU A 113 -26.18 -13.73 1.91
C LEU A 113 -27.41 -14.51 2.42
N PRO A 114 -28.07 -15.29 1.54
CA PRO A 114 -28.97 -16.33 2.01
C PRO A 114 -28.18 -17.44 2.74
N PRO A 115 -28.86 -18.39 3.40
CA PRO A 115 -28.19 -19.59 3.90
C PRO A 115 -27.40 -20.29 2.78
N LEU A 116 -26.08 -20.37 2.95
CA LEU A 116 -25.19 -20.99 1.98
C LEU A 116 -24.96 -22.48 2.31
N PRO A 117 -25.11 -23.39 1.33
CA PRO A 117 -24.63 -24.76 1.46
C PRO A 117 -23.13 -24.85 1.74
N ALA A 118 -22.65 -26.04 2.08
CA ALA A 118 -21.22 -26.29 2.07
C ALA A 118 -20.68 -26.21 0.64
N GLY A 119 -19.55 -25.53 0.46
CA GLY A 119 -19.00 -25.29 -0.88
C GLY A 119 -17.95 -24.19 -0.92
N ALA A 120 -17.34 -24.04 -2.10
CA ALA A 120 -16.44 -22.94 -2.41
C ALA A 120 -17.23 -21.77 -3.00
N TYR A 121 -16.82 -20.56 -2.60
CA TYR A 121 -17.44 -19.31 -3.00
C TYR A 121 -16.36 -18.29 -3.37
N THR A 122 -16.68 -17.40 -4.30
CA THR A 122 -15.81 -16.30 -4.72
C THR A 122 -16.50 -14.97 -4.44
N VAL A 123 -15.84 -14.11 -3.66
CA VAL A 123 -16.24 -12.69 -3.54
C VAL A 123 -15.54 -11.93 -4.64
N ARG A 124 -16.31 -11.28 -5.51
CA ARG A 124 -15.80 -10.39 -6.56
C ARG A 124 -16.28 -8.97 -6.29
N PHE A 125 -15.41 -7.99 -6.40
CA PHE A 125 -15.78 -6.59 -6.24
C PHE A 125 -15.19 -5.72 -7.35
N ARG A 126 -15.90 -4.63 -7.61
CA ARG A 126 -15.46 -3.51 -8.44
C ARG A 126 -15.79 -2.24 -7.67
N VAL A 127 -14.80 -1.43 -7.34
CA VAL A 127 -15.02 -0.21 -6.56
C VAL A 127 -14.44 1.00 -7.27
N LEU A 128 -15.16 2.11 -7.24
CA LEU A 128 -14.66 3.43 -7.63
C LEU A 128 -14.35 4.20 -6.36
N SER A 129 -13.11 4.61 -6.19
CA SER A 129 -12.69 5.47 -5.09
C SER A 129 -12.96 6.94 -5.42
N VAL A 130 -13.11 7.77 -4.39
CA VAL A 130 -13.26 9.22 -4.53
C VAL A 130 -12.05 9.92 -5.16
N ASP A 131 -10.91 9.21 -5.27
CA ASP A 131 -9.73 9.66 -6.01
C ASP A 131 -9.86 9.45 -7.54
N GLY A 132 -10.94 8.81 -8.00
CA GLY A 132 -11.26 8.60 -9.41
C GLY A 132 -10.77 7.28 -10.01
N HIS A 133 -10.12 6.40 -9.24
CA HIS A 133 -9.62 5.12 -9.75
C HIS A 133 -10.58 3.96 -9.49
N VAL A 134 -10.69 3.07 -10.48
CA VAL A 134 -11.41 1.82 -10.38
C VAL A 134 -10.45 0.71 -9.95
N VAL A 135 -10.85 -0.07 -8.95
CA VAL A 135 -10.17 -1.30 -8.53
C VAL A 135 -11.12 -2.48 -8.68
N GLU A 136 -10.65 -3.52 -9.36
CA GLU A 136 -11.36 -4.80 -9.51
C GLU A 136 -10.50 -5.93 -8.95
N SER A 137 -11.12 -6.81 -8.16
CA SER A 137 -10.45 -8.00 -7.64
C SER A 137 -11.48 -9.03 -7.19
N ASP A 138 -10.98 -10.23 -6.91
CA ASP A 138 -11.76 -11.31 -6.33
C ASP A 138 -10.93 -12.09 -5.31
N PHE A 139 -11.64 -12.87 -4.49
CA PHE A 139 -11.03 -13.83 -3.59
C PHE A 139 -11.96 -14.96 -3.16
N PRO A 140 -11.40 -16.15 -2.85
CA PRO A 140 -12.20 -17.27 -2.40
C PRO A 140 -12.50 -17.23 -0.89
N PHE A 141 -13.60 -17.88 -0.51
CA PHE A 141 -13.81 -18.45 0.82
C PHE A 141 -14.55 -19.80 0.68
N THR A 142 -14.57 -20.59 1.75
CA THR A 142 -15.22 -21.90 1.75
C THR A 142 -16.15 -22.01 2.95
N VAL A 143 -17.32 -22.63 2.77
CA VAL A 143 -18.19 -23.06 3.85
C VAL A 143 -18.01 -24.57 4.00
N GLY A 144 -17.52 -25.01 5.15
CA GLY A 144 -17.38 -26.42 5.47
C GLY A 144 -18.74 -27.08 5.67
N ALA A 145 -18.83 -28.37 5.38
CA ALA A 145 -19.96 -29.16 5.86
C ALA A 145 -19.95 -29.11 7.40
N ARG A 146 -21.08 -28.78 8.02
CA ARG A 146 -21.24 -29.02 9.46
C ARG A 146 -20.84 -30.47 9.68
N GLY A 147 -19.77 -30.69 10.44
CA GLY A 147 -19.46 -32.03 10.93
C GLY A 147 -20.71 -32.52 11.64
N ALA A 148 -21.34 -33.58 11.12
CA ALA A 148 -22.23 -34.37 11.95
C ALA A 148 -21.40 -34.73 13.18
N ALA A 149 -21.83 -34.26 14.35
CA ALA A 149 -21.26 -34.70 15.60
C ALA A 149 -21.30 -36.23 15.58
N ARG A 150 -20.10 -36.85 15.58
CA ARG A 150 -19.97 -38.26 15.90
C ARG A 150 -20.11 -38.44 17.40
#